data_AF-A0A9X2JHL4-F1
#
_entry.id   AF-A0A9X2JHL4-F1
#
_cell.length_a   1.000
_cell.length_b   1.000
_cell.length_c   1.000
_cell.angle_alpha   90.00
_cell.angle_beta   90.00
_cell.angle_gamma   90.00
#
_symmetry.space_group_name_H-M   'P 1'
#
loop_
_entity.id
_entity.type
_entity.pdbx_description
1 polymer ?
#
loop_
_entity_poly.entity_id
_entity_poly.type
_entity_poly.pdbx_seq_one_letter_code
_entity_poly.pdbx_strand_id
1 'polypeptide(L)'
;MRRQGLGVGFYVSPEDFHWMHQNGYEVRRRELPIDPNTQESLVKLNQAQIKELFTSYGQIDVLFIDGKGEEPVKQMAWSLQPDCLITRGPIETPEQGIPGKLLPKASGNRAPRWS
;
A
#
# COMPACT_ATOMS: atom_id res chain seq x y z
N MET A 1 11.80 5.51 -18.27
CA MET A 1 12.28 5.92 -16.93
C MET A 1 13.80 6.05 -16.87
N ARG A 2 14.59 5.04 -16.45
CA ARG A 2 16.05 5.25 -16.20
C ARG A 2 16.85 5.79 -17.39
N ARG A 3 16.66 5.24 -18.58
CA ARG A 3 17.32 5.73 -19.81
C ARG A 3 16.95 7.18 -20.18
N GLN A 4 15.91 7.73 -19.58
CA GLN A 4 15.45 9.10 -19.78
C GLN A 4 15.81 10.01 -18.59
N GLY A 5 16.65 9.54 -17.66
CA GLY A 5 17.07 10.30 -16.48
C GLY A 5 15.99 10.44 -15.39
N LEU A 6 14.91 9.64 -15.47
CA LEU A 6 13.85 9.62 -14.46
C LEU A 6 14.10 8.53 -13.43
N GLY A 7 13.86 8.85 -12.15
CA GLY A 7 13.82 7.88 -11.07
C GLY A 7 12.74 6.80 -11.30
N VAL A 8 12.95 5.63 -10.73
CA VAL A 8 12.04 4.48 -10.79
C VAL A 8 11.53 4.18 -9.38
N GLY A 9 10.22 4.08 -9.26
CA GLY A 9 9.58 3.64 -8.04
C GLY A 9 8.57 2.52 -8.26
N PHE A 10 8.26 1.81 -7.19
CA PHE A 10 7.24 0.78 -7.16
C PHE A 10 6.13 1.12 -6.17
N TYR A 11 4.93 0.67 -6.50
CA TYR A 11 3.77 0.67 -5.61
C TYR A 11 3.54 -0.75 -5.08
N VAL A 12 3.28 -0.90 -3.80
CA VAL A 12 2.96 -2.18 -3.17
C VAL A 12 1.78 -2.05 -2.21
N SER A 13 0.90 -3.06 -2.21
CA SER A 13 -0.21 -3.20 -1.27
C SER A 13 0.05 -4.43 -0.41
N PRO A 14 0.51 -4.29 0.86
CA PRO A 14 0.87 -5.44 1.68
C PRO A 14 -0.37 -6.19 2.24
N GLU A 15 -1.52 -5.52 2.28
CA GLU A 15 -2.83 -6.17 2.44
C GLU A 15 -3.17 -6.92 1.15
N ASP A 16 -2.96 -8.24 1.13
CA ASP A 16 -3.14 -9.08 -0.05
C ASP A 16 -4.46 -9.87 0.04
N PHE A 17 -5.43 -9.51 -0.81
CA PHE A 17 -6.73 -10.17 -0.89
C PHE A 17 -6.67 -11.59 -1.45
N HIS A 18 -5.73 -11.86 -2.34
CA HIS A 18 -5.55 -13.20 -2.88
C HIS A 18 -5.04 -14.14 -1.79
N TRP A 19 -4.04 -13.69 -1.03
CA TRP A 19 -3.56 -14.41 0.14
C TRP A 19 -4.67 -14.62 1.18
N MET A 20 -5.48 -13.60 1.47
CA MET A 20 -6.61 -13.74 2.41
C MET A 20 -7.58 -14.83 1.96
N HIS A 21 -8.01 -14.79 0.69
CA HIS A 21 -8.91 -15.79 0.11
C HIS A 21 -8.33 -17.21 0.20
N GLN A 22 -7.05 -17.38 -0.14
CA GLN A 22 -6.38 -18.69 -0.10
C GLN A 22 -6.24 -19.26 1.31
N ASN A 23 -6.17 -18.40 2.33
CA ASN A 23 -6.00 -18.80 3.73
C ASN A 23 -7.33 -18.81 4.52
N GLY A 24 -8.47 -18.68 3.84
CA GLY A 24 -9.81 -18.78 4.46
C GLY A 24 -10.22 -17.55 5.28
N TYR A 25 -9.57 -16.42 5.07
CA TYR A 25 -9.96 -15.16 5.70
C TYR A 25 -11.01 -14.42 4.86
N GLU A 26 -11.90 -13.71 5.54
CA GLU A 26 -12.80 -12.77 4.87
C GLU A 26 -12.00 -11.64 4.22
N VAL A 27 -12.26 -11.39 2.94
CA VAL A 27 -11.60 -10.34 2.17
C VAL A 27 -12.24 -8.99 2.48
N ARG A 28 -11.52 -8.12 3.19
CA ARG A 28 -11.94 -6.75 3.52
C ARG A 28 -10.73 -5.85 3.79
N ARG A 29 -10.90 -4.51 3.68
CA ARG A 29 -9.84 -3.51 4.01
C ARG A 29 -9.94 -2.95 5.43
N ARG A 30 -11.15 -2.94 5.99
CA ARG A 30 -11.41 -2.41 7.34
C ARG A 30 -11.58 -3.58 8.30
N GLU A 31 -11.19 -3.37 9.56
CA GLU A 31 -11.37 -4.36 10.63
C GLU A 31 -10.81 -5.73 10.23
N LEU A 32 -9.58 -5.75 9.73
CA LEU A 32 -8.93 -6.97 9.27
C LEU A 32 -9.00 -8.06 10.33
N PRO A 33 -9.26 -9.33 9.94
CA PRO A 33 -9.31 -10.45 10.87
C PRO A 33 -7.92 -10.86 11.40
N ILE A 34 -6.86 -10.22 10.90
CA ILE A 34 -5.46 -10.44 11.24
C ILE A 34 -4.73 -9.11 11.34
N ASP A 35 -3.54 -9.11 11.94
CA ASP A 35 -2.57 -8.02 11.82
C ASP A 35 -1.54 -8.34 10.71
N PRO A 36 -1.55 -7.61 9.57
CA PRO A 36 -0.63 -7.88 8.47
C PRO A 36 0.85 -7.64 8.79
N ASN A 37 1.18 -6.90 9.87
CA ASN A 37 2.58 -6.72 10.28
C ASN A 37 3.14 -7.95 11.00
N THR A 38 2.28 -8.81 11.55
CA THR A 38 2.69 -9.92 12.42
C THR A 38 2.23 -11.29 11.92
N GLN A 39 1.29 -11.36 10.97
CA GLN A 39 0.86 -12.62 10.35
C GLN A 39 2.00 -13.26 9.54
N GLU A 40 2.63 -14.29 10.11
CA GLU A 40 3.92 -14.84 9.65
C GLU A 40 3.95 -15.18 8.14
N SER A 41 2.96 -15.90 7.62
CA SER A 41 2.93 -16.30 6.21
C SER A 41 2.71 -15.12 5.25
N LEU A 42 1.95 -14.10 5.66
CA LEU A 42 1.78 -12.87 4.87
C LEU A 42 3.05 -12.01 4.91
N VAL A 43 3.68 -11.90 6.08
CA VAL A 43 4.98 -11.23 6.25
C VAL A 43 6.04 -11.86 5.34
N LYS A 44 6.14 -13.19 5.33
CA LYS A 44 7.09 -13.91 4.45
C LYS A 44 6.82 -13.66 2.97
N LEU A 45 5.54 -13.65 2.56
CA LEU A 45 5.15 -13.34 1.19
C LEU A 45 5.60 -11.92 0.78
N ASN A 46 5.23 -10.92 1.59
CA ASN A 46 5.59 -9.53 1.35
C ASN A 46 7.12 -9.34 1.29
N GLN A 47 7.86 -9.93 2.22
CA GLN A 47 9.32 -9.88 2.23
C GLN A 47 9.95 -10.52 0.98
N ALA A 48 9.42 -11.65 0.52
CA ALA A 48 9.90 -12.31 -0.69
C ALA A 48 9.67 -11.45 -1.94
N GLN A 49 8.49 -10.84 -2.07
CA GLN A 49 8.17 -9.94 -3.17
C GLN A 49 9.07 -8.70 -3.19
N ILE A 50 9.29 -8.07 -2.04
CA ILE A 50 10.20 -6.91 -1.94
C ILE A 50 11.63 -7.31 -2.28
N LYS A 51 12.08 -8.47 -1.79
CA LYS A 51 13.41 -9.00 -2.14
C LYS A 51 13.57 -9.18 -3.64
N GLU A 52 12.59 -9.75 -4.32
CA GLU A 52 12.61 -9.89 -5.78
C GLU A 52 12.75 -8.53 -6.48
N LEU A 53 11.89 -7.57 -6.12
CA LEU A 53 11.87 -6.23 -6.70
C LEU A 53 13.20 -5.48 -6.48
N PHE A 54 13.73 -5.53 -5.26
CA PHE A 54 14.91 -4.75 -4.84
C PHE A 54 16.24 -5.42 -5.20
N THR A 55 16.25 -6.66 -5.69
CA THR A 55 17.48 -7.33 -6.14
C THR A 55 17.52 -7.54 -7.66
N SER A 56 16.37 -7.62 -8.33
CA SER A 56 16.32 -7.97 -9.76
C SER A 56 16.16 -6.77 -10.70
N TYR A 57 15.74 -5.60 -10.19
CA TYR A 57 15.36 -4.47 -11.04
C TYR A 57 16.30 -3.26 -10.92
N GLY A 58 17.45 -3.39 -10.24
CA GLY A 58 18.42 -2.32 -10.01
C GLY A 58 18.00 -1.34 -8.92
N GLN A 59 18.58 -0.14 -8.92
CA GLN A 59 18.31 0.90 -7.92
C GLN A 59 16.84 1.38 -7.98
N ILE A 60 16.16 1.35 -6.84
CA ILE A 60 14.78 1.80 -6.66
C ILE A 60 14.80 3.11 -5.87
N ASP A 61 14.32 4.19 -6.49
CA ASP A 61 14.37 5.53 -5.90
C ASP A 61 13.23 5.75 -4.91
N VAL A 62 12.04 5.19 -5.19
CA VAL A 62 10.84 5.38 -4.36
C VAL A 62 10.06 4.07 -4.18
N LEU A 63 9.62 3.78 -2.96
CA LEU A 63 8.63 2.75 -2.67
C LEU A 63 7.38 3.39 -2.06
N PHE A 64 6.24 3.14 -2.69
CA PHE A 64 4.94 3.61 -2.25
C PHE A 64 4.16 2.45 -1.66
N ILE A 65 3.82 2.53 -0.37
CA ILE A 65 3.10 1.46 0.35
C ILE A 65 1.67 1.91 0.61
N ASP A 66 0.68 1.17 0.11
CA ASP A 66 -0.75 1.40 0.38
C ASP A 66 -1.36 0.28 1.21
N GLY A 67 -1.91 0.61 2.37
CA GLY A 67 -2.51 -0.35 3.31
C GLY A 67 -1.58 -0.79 4.45
N LYS A 68 -2.11 -1.62 5.36
CA LYS A 68 -1.39 -2.17 6.52
C LYS A 68 -0.39 -3.25 6.09
N GLY A 69 0.55 -3.62 6.98
CA GLY A 69 1.64 -4.58 6.68
C GLY A 69 2.92 -3.92 6.13
N GLU A 70 2.97 -2.60 6.26
CA GLU A 70 4.06 -1.69 5.94
C GLU A 70 5.38 -1.94 6.68
N GLU A 71 5.39 -2.37 7.94
CA GLU A 71 6.63 -2.56 8.70
C GLU A 71 7.57 -3.61 8.09
N PRO A 72 7.13 -4.85 7.84
CA PRO A 72 8.01 -5.87 7.23
C PRO A 72 8.47 -5.50 5.82
N VAL A 73 7.64 -4.77 5.06
CA VAL A 73 7.97 -4.26 3.73
C VAL A 73 9.09 -3.22 3.82
N LYS A 74 8.95 -2.22 4.70
CA LYS A 74 9.99 -1.19 4.93
C LYS A 74 11.31 -1.79 5.35
N GLN A 75 11.29 -2.68 6.34
CA GLN A 75 12.50 -3.30 6.87
C GLN A 75 13.26 -4.06 5.78
N MET A 76 12.54 -4.86 4.97
CA MET A 76 13.17 -5.56 3.85
C MET A 76 13.72 -4.59 2.81
N ALA A 77 12.94 -3.59 2.38
CA ALA A 77 13.37 -2.60 1.40
C ALA A 77 14.65 -1.85 1.85
N TRP A 78 14.67 -1.28 3.06
CA TRP A 78 15.84 -0.56 3.56
C TRP A 78 17.04 -1.45 3.85
N SER A 79 16.83 -2.72 4.23
CA SER A 79 17.94 -3.67 4.36
C SER A 79 18.64 -3.97 3.04
N LEU A 80 17.95 -3.84 1.91
CA LEU A 80 18.48 -4.11 0.58
C LEU A 80 18.99 -2.83 -0.11
N GLN A 81 18.24 -1.74 -0.01
CA GLN A 81 18.56 -0.44 -0.59
C GLN A 81 18.19 0.68 0.40
N PRO A 82 19.13 1.09 1.28
CA PRO A 82 18.85 2.03 2.37
C PRO A 82 18.50 3.44 1.90
N ASP A 83 18.92 3.83 0.69
CA ASP A 83 18.66 5.15 0.11
C ASP A 83 17.26 5.29 -0.51
N CYS A 84 16.46 4.23 -0.53
CA CYS A 84 15.12 4.24 -1.11
C CYS A 84 14.17 5.11 -0.26
N LEU A 85 13.49 6.07 -0.89
CA LEU A 85 12.46 6.88 -0.25
C LEU A 85 11.18 6.06 -0.10
N ILE A 86 10.74 5.80 1.13
CA ILE A 86 9.49 5.08 1.39
C ILE A 86 8.38 6.04 1.80
N THR A 87 7.25 5.97 1.12
CA THR A 87 6.04 6.77 1.38
C THR A 87 4.85 5.86 1.73
N ARG A 88 3.88 6.38 2.48
CA ARG A 88 2.71 5.63 2.95
C ARG A 88 1.40 6.28 2.55
N GLY A 89 0.46 5.44 2.13
CA GLY A 89 -0.90 5.84 1.75
C GLY A 89 -0.88 6.85 0.60
N PRO A 90 -2.05 7.32 0.15
CA PRO A 90 -2.08 8.49 -0.72
C PRO A 90 -1.27 9.59 -0.03
N ILE A 91 -0.13 9.96 -0.62
CA ILE A 91 0.31 11.36 -0.56
C ILE A 91 -0.99 12.13 -0.81
N GLU A 92 -1.33 13.12 0.03
CA GLU A 92 -2.44 14.02 -0.24
C GLU A 92 -2.18 14.67 -1.60
N THR A 93 -2.59 13.96 -2.63
CA THR A 93 -2.53 14.40 -3.99
C THR A 93 -3.79 15.23 -4.11
N PRO A 94 -3.70 16.46 -4.63
CA PRO A 94 -4.84 17.35 -4.79
C PRO A 94 -5.96 16.79 -5.70
N GLU A 95 -5.86 15.55 -6.18
CA GLU A 95 -6.91 14.87 -6.92
C GLU A 95 -8.11 14.43 -6.05
N GLN A 96 -8.00 14.41 -4.71
CA GLN A 96 -9.18 14.26 -3.84
C GLN A 96 -9.80 15.60 -3.38
N GLY A 97 -9.24 16.72 -3.83
CA GLY A 97 -9.81 18.04 -3.62
C GLY A 97 -8.95 19.12 -4.28
N ILE A 98 -9.55 19.88 -5.19
CA ILE A 98 -8.91 21.08 -5.76
C ILE A 98 -8.53 22.01 -4.59
N PRO A 99 -7.25 22.32 -4.38
CA PRO A 99 -6.82 23.26 -3.34
C PRO A 99 -7.57 24.58 -3.53
N GLY A 100 -8.34 25.00 -2.52
CA GLY A 100 -9.13 26.24 -2.55
C GLY A 100 -10.62 26.10 -2.88
N LYS A 101 -11.16 24.89 -3.10
CA LYS A 101 -12.61 24.67 -3.16
C LYS A 101 -13.12 23.93 -1.93
N LEU A 102 -13.87 24.63 -1.08
CA LEU A 102 -14.76 24.02 -0.10
C LEU A 102 -15.72 23.08 -0.84
N LEU A 103 -15.61 21.77 -0.63
CA LEU A 103 -16.69 20.86 -0.99
C LEU A 103 -17.89 21.17 -0.07
N PRO A 104 -19.09 21.37 -0.62
CA PRO A 104 -20.26 21.61 0.23
C PRO A 104 -20.47 20.41 1.15
N LYS A 105 -20.71 20.67 2.44
CA LYS A 105 -21.12 19.63 3.39
C LYS A 105 -22.30 18.87 2.79
N ALA A 106 -22.16 17.57 2.59
CA ALA A 106 -23.29 16.70 2.32
C ALA A 106 -24.24 16.81 3.51
N SER A 107 -25.34 17.54 3.33
CA SER A 107 -26.46 17.53 4.25
C SER A 107 -27.08 16.14 4.17
N GLY A 108 -27.19 15.49 5.33
CA GLY A 108 -27.73 14.14 5.41
C GLY A 108 -29.14 14.07 4.85
N ASN A 109 -29.37 13.13 3.95
CA ASN A 109 -30.71 12.71 3.59
C ASN A 109 -30.89 11.23 3.90
N ARG A 110 -31.99 10.97 4.61
CA ARG A 110 -32.46 9.68 5.14
C ARG A 110 -32.46 8.60 4.05
N ALA A 111 -32.02 7.41 4.43
CA ALA A 111 -32.14 6.19 3.64
C ALA A 111 -33.62 5.89 3.31
N PRO A 112 -33.96 5.42 2.10
CA PRO A 112 -35.30 4.96 1.80
C PRO A 112 -35.56 3.62 2.51
N ARG A 113 -36.73 3.55 3.16
CA ARG A 113 -37.27 2.35 3.78
C ARG A 113 -38.00 1.56 2.68
N TRP A 114 -37.52 0.37 2.35
CA TRP A 114 -38.20 -0.51 1.39
C TRP A 114 -39.40 -1.18 2.09
N SER A 115 -40.56 -1.12 1.44
CA SER A 115 -41.81 -1.83 1.77
C SER A 115 -41.86 -3.19 1.10
#